data_AF-A0A351SQW5-F1
#
_entry.id   AF-A0A351SQW5-F1
#
_cell.length_a   1.000
_cell.length_b   1.000
_cell.length_c   1.000
_cell.angle_alpha   90.00
_cell.angle_beta   90.00
_cell.angle_gamma   90.00
#
_symmetry.space_group_name_H-M   'P 1'
#
loop_
_entity.id
_entity.type
_entity.pdbx_description
1 polymer ?
#
loop_
_entity_poly.entity_id
_entity_poly.type
_entity_poly.pdbx_seq_one_letter_code
_entity_poly.pdbx_strand_id
1 'polypeptide(L)'
;MANLGDNLHKMEMFFDYDTKIKQLLMDIAPERYVLDEEHQREYEDKLFKTLEEIKYYMYCLVSKFKGEHSCREFEKFFKTVTDAITNATGNPFLLERAYKKYIYDIREEFVHSTHDSYSGYSPFSGWNVMEPLSINEYLHDLHMFITNGEYSYRNVPEIKSINIDRGTVILRGVENEKVLNIANAIAKANLNSIRTEILSLNDRILIMARDLGHATTVEIKFERGMAIVNYFIPKVTNYEMASALPGVNPLDKNKHYATGIFEVPEENISEALGNFLSKVPTDSDWNLTANQNYDNPENTKRIN
;
A
#
# COMPACT_ATOMS: atom_id res chain seq x y z
N MET A 1 -2.05 25.66 10.88
CA MET A 1 -2.32 24.55 11.81
C MET A 1 -3.37 23.67 11.15
N ALA A 2 -3.01 22.47 10.69
CA ALA A 2 -3.99 21.53 10.17
C ALA A 2 -4.93 21.14 11.32
N ASN A 3 -6.23 21.15 11.07
CA ASN A 3 -7.21 20.72 12.08
C ASN A 3 -6.99 19.22 12.33
N LEU A 4 -6.67 18.85 13.57
CA LEU A 4 -6.24 17.50 13.94
C LEU A 4 -7.32 16.43 13.63
N GLY A 5 -8.61 16.80 13.68
CA GLY A 5 -9.71 15.93 13.23
C GLY A 5 -9.83 15.77 11.72
N ASP A 6 -9.31 16.72 10.94
CA ASP A 6 -9.32 16.67 9.46
C ASP A 6 -8.35 15.62 8.91
N ASN A 7 -7.25 15.34 9.61
CA ASN A 7 -6.26 14.34 9.17
C ASN A 7 -6.74 12.90 9.39
N LEU A 8 -7.46 12.62 10.49
CA LEU A 8 -8.11 11.33 10.66
C LEU A 8 -9.16 11.10 9.57
N HIS A 9 -10.03 12.09 9.32
CA HIS A 9 -11.03 12.01 8.26
C HIS A 9 -10.41 11.82 6.86
N LYS A 10 -9.27 12.46 6.57
CA LYS A 10 -8.52 12.22 5.32
C LYS A 10 -8.07 10.76 5.18
N MET A 11 -7.60 10.14 6.25
CA MET A 11 -7.17 8.73 6.24
C MET A 11 -8.37 7.79 6.02
N GLU A 12 -9.49 8.02 6.71
CA GLU A 12 -10.75 7.28 6.50
C GLU A 12 -11.23 7.41 5.05
N MET A 13 -11.32 8.65 4.55
CA MET A 13 -11.72 8.94 3.16
C MET A 13 -10.82 8.24 2.14
N PHE A 14 -9.51 8.14 2.41
CA PHE A 14 -8.60 7.41 1.52
C PHE A 14 -9.05 5.96 1.33
N PHE A 15 -9.32 5.26 2.42
CA PHE A 15 -9.69 3.84 2.36
C PHE A 15 -11.09 3.59 1.83
N ASP A 16 -12.03 4.50 2.11
CA ASP A 16 -13.36 4.48 1.51
C ASP A 16 -13.26 4.61 -0.02
N TYR A 17 -12.49 5.59 -0.51
CA TYR A 17 -12.35 5.85 -1.93
C TYR A 17 -11.51 4.78 -2.63
N ASP A 18 -10.44 4.28 -2.01
CA ASP A 18 -9.66 3.14 -2.51
C ASP A 18 -10.55 1.90 -2.71
N THR A 19 -11.41 1.59 -1.73
CA THR A 19 -12.36 0.47 -1.81
C THR A 19 -13.40 0.71 -2.91
N LYS A 20 -13.96 1.92 -2.98
CA LYS A 20 -14.95 2.31 -3.99
C LYS A 20 -14.37 2.24 -5.41
N ILE A 21 -13.15 2.73 -5.63
CA ILE A 21 -12.46 2.65 -6.92
C ILE A 21 -12.24 1.19 -7.31
N LYS A 22 -11.78 0.34 -6.38
CA LYS A 22 -11.60 -1.11 -6.66
C LYS A 22 -12.91 -1.78 -7.07
N GLN A 23 -14.03 -1.46 -6.41
CA GLN A 23 -15.36 -1.95 -6.80
C GLN A 23 -15.74 -1.47 -8.21
N LEU A 24 -15.58 -0.16 -8.48
CA LEU A 24 -15.86 0.41 -9.79
C LEU A 24 -15.04 -0.28 -10.89
N LEU A 25 -13.74 -0.52 -10.67
CA LEU A 25 -12.86 -1.23 -11.60
C LEU A 25 -13.34 -2.66 -11.91
N MET A 26 -13.80 -3.38 -10.89
CA MET A 26 -14.39 -4.72 -11.05
C MET A 26 -15.70 -4.66 -11.84
N ASP A 27 -16.54 -3.67 -11.59
CA ASP A 27 -17.87 -3.53 -12.22
C ASP A 27 -17.79 -3.22 -13.73
N ILE A 28 -16.67 -2.67 -14.21
CA ILE A 28 -16.45 -2.36 -15.64
C ILE A 28 -15.55 -3.34 -16.37
N ALA A 29 -15.18 -4.45 -15.71
CA ALA A 29 -14.44 -5.51 -16.39
C ALA A 29 -15.22 -5.99 -17.63
N PRO A 30 -14.58 -6.06 -18.82
CA PRO A 30 -15.26 -6.44 -20.04
C PRO A 30 -15.78 -7.88 -19.94
N GLU A 31 -17.07 -8.06 -20.23
CA GLU A 31 -17.67 -9.39 -20.35
C GLU A 31 -17.16 -10.07 -21.63
N ARG A 32 -16.88 -11.38 -21.56
CA ARG A 32 -16.30 -12.15 -22.68
C ARG A 32 -17.22 -12.26 -23.91
N TYR A 33 -18.45 -11.73 -23.85
CA TYR A 33 -19.50 -11.90 -24.85
C TYR A 33 -20.24 -10.58 -25.12
N VAL A 34 -19.53 -9.55 -25.59
CA VAL A 34 -20.19 -8.42 -26.25
C VAL A 34 -20.63 -8.92 -27.63
N LEU A 35 -21.88 -9.38 -27.74
CA LEU A 35 -22.38 -10.17 -28.88
C LEU A 35 -22.98 -9.32 -30.01
N ASP A 36 -23.39 -8.08 -29.74
CA ASP A 36 -23.95 -7.15 -30.74
C ASP A 36 -23.63 -5.67 -30.45
N GLU A 37 -23.95 -4.79 -31.42
CA GLU A 37 -23.67 -3.35 -31.36
C GLU A 37 -24.42 -2.61 -30.24
N GLU A 38 -25.58 -3.10 -29.79
CA GLU A 38 -26.37 -2.47 -28.73
C GLU A 38 -25.70 -2.70 -27.38
N HIS A 39 -25.38 -3.95 -27.05
CA HIS A 39 -24.64 -4.29 -25.83
C HIS A 39 -23.26 -3.65 -25.81
N GLN A 40 -22.61 -3.48 -26.98
CA GLN A 40 -21.35 -2.77 -27.06
C GLN A 40 -21.49 -1.30 -26.66
N ARG A 41 -22.50 -0.60 -27.18
CA ARG A 41 -22.76 0.81 -26.83
C ARG A 41 -23.10 0.95 -25.35
N GLU A 42 -23.93 0.05 -24.80
CA GLU A 42 -24.25 0.04 -23.37
C GLU A 42 -23.01 -0.15 -22.49
N TYR A 43 -22.12 -1.07 -22.87
CA TYR A 43 -20.85 -1.27 -22.17
C TYR A 43 -19.96 -0.03 -22.26
N GLU A 44 -19.81 0.56 -23.44
CA GLU A 44 -19.02 1.78 -23.66
C GLU A 44 -19.56 2.95 -22.81
N ASP A 45 -20.87 3.18 -22.80
CA ASP A 45 -21.52 4.21 -21.99
C ASP A 45 -21.29 3.99 -20.49
N LYS A 46 -21.44 2.74 -20.02
CA LYS A 46 -21.14 2.36 -18.63
C LYS A 46 -19.68 2.63 -18.30
N LEU A 47 -18.76 2.21 -19.17
CA LEU A 47 -17.33 2.38 -19.00
C LEU A 47 -16.95 3.86 -18.87
N PHE A 48 -17.40 4.73 -19.78
CA PHE A 48 -17.10 6.17 -19.72
C PHE A 48 -17.66 6.83 -18.46
N LYS A 49 -18.90 6.50 -18.08
CA LYS A 49 -19.51 7.05 -16.85
C LYS A 49 -18.72 6.63 -15.61
N THR A 50 -18.34 5.36 -15.52
CA THR A 50 -17.57 4.87 -14.39
C THR A 50 -16.14 5.43 -14.38
N LEU A 51 -15.52 5.67 -15.53
CA LEU A 51 -14.22 6.32 -15.61
C LEU A 51 -14.25 7.75 -15.05
N GLU A 52 -15.29 8.53 -15.33
CA GLU A 52 -15.44 9.87 -14.71
C GLU A 52 -15.62 9.79 -13.19
N GLU A 53 -16.34 8.78 -12.70
CA GLU A 53 -16.48 8.54 -11.25
C GLU A 53 -15.13 8.16 -10.60
N ILE A 54 -14.37 7.26 -11.24
CA ILE A 54 -13.01 6.90 -10.80
C ILE A 54 -12.10 8.14 -10.81
N LYS A 55 -12.15 8.94 -11.88
CA LYS A 55 -11.36 10.18 -12.00
C LYS A 55 -11.61 11.09 -10.81
N TYR A 56 -12.88 11.31 -10.48
CA TYR A 56 -13.28 12.16 -9.37
C TYR A 56 -12.68 11.67 -8.05
N TYR A 57 -12.86 10.39 -7.71
CA TYR A 57 -12.34 9.83 -6.46
C TYR A 57 -10.81 9.91 -6.40
N MET A 58 -10.11 9.54 -7.47
CA MET A 58 -8.64 9.61 -7.50
C MET A 58 -8.13 11.05 -7.43
N TYR A 59 -8.78 12.01 -8.10
CA TYR A 59 -8.41 13.43 -8.00
C TYR A 59 -8.55 13.94 -6.57
N CYS A 60 -9.62 13.55 -5.87
CA CYS A 60 -9.78 13.86 -4.45
C CYS A 60 -8.61 13.32 -3.61
N LEU A 61 -8.15 12.09 -3.86
CA LEU A 61 -6.99 11.52 -3.17
C LEU A 61 -5.70 12.29 -3.49
N VAL A 62 -5.40 12.49 -4.77
CA VAL A 62 -4.19 13.20 -5.21
C VAL A 62 -4.15 14.62 -4.63
N SER A 63 -5.25 15.35 -4.69
CA SER A 63 -5.32 16.72 -4.16
C SER A 63 -5.14 16.80 -2.65
N LYS A 64 -5.63 15.80 -1.89
CA LYS A 64 -5.54 15.77 -0.43
C LYS A 64 -4.18 15.33 0.09
N PHE A 65 -3.51 14.41 -0.62
CA PHE A 65 -2.27 13.78 -0.14
C PHE A 65 -1.00 14.26 -0.86
N LYS A 66 -1.06 14.58 -2.16
CA LYS A 66 0.12 14.89 -2.99
C LYS A 66 0.18 16.33 -3.51
N GLY A 67 -0.88 17.12 -3.32
CA GLY A 67 -0.91 18.55 -3.63
C GLY A 67 -1.04 18.91 -5.12
N GLU A 68 -1.01 20.21 -5.42
CA GLU A 68 -1.42 20.77 -6.72
C GLU A 68 -0.56 20.34 -7.91
N HIS A 69 0.76 20.23 -7.73
CA HIS A 69 1.64 19.73 -8.80
C HIS A 69 1.21 18.34 -9.26
N SER A 70 0.97 17.44 -8.30
CA SER A 70 0.55 16.07 -8.56
C SER A 70 -0.84 16.01 -9.18
N CYS A 71 -1.74 16.96 -8.88
CA CYS A 71 -3.03 17.06 -9.58
C CYS A 71 -2.86 17.32 -11.08
N ARG A 72 -1.89 18.16 -11.47
CA ARG A 72 -1.64 18.42 -12.90
C ARG A 72 -1.11 17.19 -13.63
N GLU A 73 -0.21 16.44 -13.00
CA GLU A 73 0.30 15.19 -13.58
C GLU A 73 -0.80 14.11 -13.63
N PHE A 74 -1.65 14.03 -12.61
CA PHE A 74 -2.83 13.16 -12.63
C PHE A 74 -3.78 13.49 -13.78
N GLU A 75 -4.07 14.76 -14.05
CA GLU A 75 -4.95 15.16 -15.16
C GLU A 75 -4.36 14.74 -16.53
N LYS A 76 -3.04 14.87 -16.73
CA LYS A 76 -2.37 14.40 -17.95
C LYS A 76 -2.43 12.87 -18.08
N PHE A 77 -2.18 12.17 -16.99
CA PHE A 77 -2.30 10.71 -16.92
C PHE A 77 -3.72 10.27 -17.29
N PHE A 78 -4.74 10.86 -16.65
CA PHE A 78 -6.12 10.45 -16.86
C PHE A 78 -6.60 10.80 -18.27
N LYS A 79 -6.17 11.93 -18.83
CA LYS A 79 -6.41 12.25 -20.24
C LYS A 79 -5.86 11.17 -21.18
N THR A 80 -4.67 10.66 -20.90
CA THR A 80 -4.05 9.58 -21.70
C THR A 80 -4.91 8.30 -21.66
N VAL A 81 -5.44 7.95 -20.49
CA VAL A 81 -6.37 6.82 -20.32
C VAL A 81 -7.65 7.07 -21.14
N THR A 82 -8.31 8.22 -20.96
CA THR A 82 -9.55 8.56 -21.67
C THR A 82 -9.38 8.58 -23.19
N ASP A 83 -8.28 9.17 -23.70
CA ASP A 83 -7.98 9.21 -25.13
C ASP A 83 -7.78 7.78 -25.68
N ALA A 84 -7.09 6.91 -24.94
CA ALA A 84 -6.87 5.52 -25.35
C ALA A 84 -8.17 4.71 -25.44
N ILE A 85 -9.07 4.89 -24.48
CA ILE A 85 -10.40 4.25 -24.47
C ILE A 85 -11.27 4.80 -25.61
N THR A 86 -11.30 6.12 -25.80
CA THR A 86 -12.06 6.78 -26.88
C THR A 86 -11.61 6.33 -28.27
N ASN A 87 -10.31 6.16 -28.48
CA ASN A 87 -9.78 5.66 -29.76
C ASN A 87 -10.11 4.18 -30.02
N ALA A 88 -10.54 3.44 -28.99
CA ALA A 88 -10.90 2.03 -29.08
C ALA A 88 -12.42 1.80 -29.19
N THR A 89 -13.24 2.84 -28.96
CA THR A 89 -14.71 2.83 -29.10
C THR A 89 -15.14 2.29 -30.46
N GLY A 90 -16.20 1.49 -30.49
CA GLY A 90 -16.70 0.85 -31.71
C GLY A 90 -15.93 -0.42 -32.11
N ASN A 91 -14.85 -0.78 -31.42
CA ASN A 91 -14.11 -2.02 -31.65
C ASN A 91 -13.88 -2.82 -30.35
N PRO A 92 -14.63 -3.91 -30.10
CA PRO A 92 -14.55 -4.67 -28.85
C PRO A 92 -13.14 -5.20 -28.54
N PHE A 93 -12.40 -5.61 -29.57
CA PHE A 93 -11.04 -6.14 -29.40
C PHE A 93 -10.04 -5.05 -29.00
N LEU A 94 -10.12 -3.88 -29.64
CA LEU A 94 -9.27 -2.74 -29.26
C LEU A 94 -9.64 -2.23 -27.87
N LEU A 95 -10.94 -2.22 -27.54
CA LEU A 95 -11.44 -1.76 -26.26
C LEU A 95 -10.99 -2.68 -25.11
N GLU A 96 -11.09 -4.01 -25.28
CA GLU A 96 -10.58 -4.97 -24.32
C GLU A 96 -9.07 -4.80 -24.09
N ARG A 97 -8.30 -4.60 -25.18
CA ARG A 97 -6.86 -4.37 -25.10
C ARG A 97 -6.52 -3.05 -24.39
N ALA A 98 -7.27 -1.99 -24.67
CA ALA A 98 -7.10 -0.70 -24.02
C ALA A 98 -7.48 -0.77 -22.53
N TYR A 99 -8.57 -1.44 -22.18
CA TYR A 99 -8.99 -1.69 -20.80
C TYR A 99 -7.89 -2.40 -20.01
N LYS A 100 -7.38 -3.53 -20.53
CA LYS A 100 -6.30 -4.28 -19.87
C LYS A 100 -5.09 -3.39 -19.61
N LYS A 101 -4.61 -2.69 -20.65
CA LYS A 101 -3.39 -1.88 -20.56
C LYS A 101 -3.51 -0.62 -19.68
N TYR A 102 -4.60 0.12 -19.78
CA TYR A 102 -4.73 1.47 -19.20
C TYR A 102 -5.62 1.53 -17.96
N ILE A 103 -6.35 0.46 -17.65
CA ILE A 103 -7.26 0.41 -16.50
C ILE A 103 -6.82 -0.68 -15.52
N TYR A 104 -6.65 -1.91 -15.99
CA TYR A 104 -6.58 -3.09 -15.12
C TYR A 104 -5.17 -3.57 -14.76
N ASP A 105 -4.29 -3.71 -15.75
CA ASP A 105 -3.00 -4.38 -15.57
C ASP A 105 -2.09 -3.58 -14.61
N ILE A 106 -1.29 -4.30 -13.84
CA ILE A 106 -0.16 -3.74 -13.10
C ILE A 106 1.10 -4.44 -13.59
N ARG A 107 2.03 -3.68 -14.14
CA ARG A 107 3.31 -4.20 -14.62
C ARG A 107 4.17 -4.62 -13.44
N GLU A 108 4.88 -5.72 -13.61
CA GLU A 108 5.76 -6.23 -12.55
C GLU A 108 6.88 -5.23 -12.22
N GLU A 109 7.49 -4.63 -13.24
CA GLU A 109 8.51 -3.60 -13.06
C GLU A 109 7.99 -2.35 -12.33
N PHE A 110 6.71 -2.02 -12.49
CA PHE A 110 6.09 -0.94 -11.75
C PHE A 110 6.01 -1.28 -10.27
N VAL A 111 5.48 -2.47 -9.92
CA VAL A 111 5.41 -2.97 -8.52
C VAL A 111 6.79 -2.94 -7.86
N HIS A 112 7.83 -3.42 -8.55
CA HIS A 112 9.20 -3.37 -8.04
C HIS A 112 9.65 -1.93 -7.78
N SER A 113 9.45 -1.02 -8.74
CA SER A 113 9.83 0.39 -8.58
C SER A 113 9.11 1.07 -7.41
N THR A 114 7.83 0.71 -7.18
CA THR A 114 7.02 1.22 -6.09
C THR A 114 7.56 0.71 -4.75
N HIS A 115 7.78 -0.59 -4.62
CA HIS A 115 8.28 -1.21 -3.39
C HIS A 115 9.69 -0.72 -3.01
N ASP A 116 10.59 -0.58 -3.99
CA ASP A 116 11.94 -0.08 -3.75
C ASP A 116 11.96 1.40 -3.35
N SER A 117 10.97 2.18 -3.81
CA SER A 117 10.89 3.61 -3.55
C SER A 117 10.24 3.95 -2.21
N TYR A 118 9.32 3.12 -1.69
CA TYR A 118 8.58 3.41 -0.46
C TYR A 118 9.20 2.72 0.76
N SER A 119 10.23 3.35 1.33
CA SER A 119 10.99 2.86 2.49
C SER A 119 10.66 3.60 3.79
N GLY A 120 9.38 3.63 4.19
CA GLY A 120 8.97 4.13 5.51
C GLY A 120 9.30 5.60 5.77
N TYR A 121 10.30 5.83 6.64
CA TYR A 121 10.74 7.15 7.10
C TYR A 121 11.84 7.80 6.22
N SER A 122 12.14 7.22 5.06
CA SER A 122 13.10 7.79 4.11
C SER A 122 12.63 9.17 3.59
N PRO A 123 13.49 10.20 3.57
CA PRO A 123 13.15 11.50 2.99
C PRO A 123 13.02 11.45 1.46
N PHE A 124 13.50 10.39 0.82
CA PHE A 124 13.42 10.15 -0.61
C PHE A 124 12.30 9.17 -0.99
N SER A 125 11.40 8.89 -0.03
CA SER A 125 10.28 7.98 -0.23
C SER A 125 9.44 8.43 -1.43
N GLY A 126 9.28 7.55 -2.43
CA GLY A 126 8.52 7.80 -3.66
C GLY A 126 9.26 8.51 -4.81
N TRP A 127 10.56 8.84 -4.69
CA TRP A 127 11.27 9.63 -5.72
C TRP A 127 11.58 8.87 -7.01
N ASN A 128 11.68 7.53 -6.97
CA ASN A 128 12.09 6.70 -8.10
C ASN A 128 10.98 5.76 -8.59
N VAL A 129 9.72 6.05 -8.23
CA VAL A 129 8.59 5.27 -8.72
C VAL A 129 8.44 5.54 -10.21
N MET A 130 8.30 4.47 -11.00
CA MET A 130 8.01 4.60 -12.42
C MET A 130 6.68 5.32 -12.64
N GLU A 131 6.52 6.01 -13.76
CA GLU A 131 5.21 6.59 -14.08
C GLU A 131 4.16 5.49 -14.27
N PRO A 132 2.97 5.63 -13.65
CA PRO A 132 1.88 4.69 -13.83
C PRO A 132 1.32 4.79 -15.25
N LEU A 133 1.08 3.64 -15.87
CA LEU A 133 0.42 3.51 -17.17
C LEU A 133 -1.06 3.15 -17.05
N SER A 134 -1.46 2.51 -15.96
CA SER A 134 -2.85 2.12 -15.71
C SER A 134 -3.43 2.76 -14.46
N ILE A 135 -4.76 2.81 -14.40
CA ILE A 135 -5.48 3.27 -13.19
C ILE A 135 -5.09 2.42 -11.98
N ASN A 136 -4.97 1.10 -12.15
CA ASN A 136 -4.63 0.19 -11.07
C ASN A 136 -3.19 0.41 -10.56
N GLU A 137 -2.24 0.72 -11.45
CA GLU A 137 -0.88 1.14 -11.07
C GLU A 137 -0.88 2.44 -10.28
N TYR A 138 -1.62 3.45 -10.75
CA TYR A 138 -1.70 4.74 -10.05
C TYR A 138 -2.34 4.56 -8.65
N LEU A 139 -3.39 3.74 -8.55
CA LEU A 139 -4.01 3.42 -7.27
C LEU A 139 -3.05 2.66 -6.33
N HIS A 140 -2.26 1.72 -6.85
CA HIS A 140 -1.23 1.03 -6.09
C HIS A 140 -0.16 2.00 -5.56
N ASP A 141 0.32 2.93 -6.37
CA ASP A 141 1.27 3.97 -5.95
C ASP A 141 0.68 4.89 -4.87
N LEU A 142 -0.58 5.33 -5.00
CA LEU A 142 -1.26 6.10 -3.96
C LEU A 142 -1.35 5.31 -2.65
N HIS A 143 -1.72 4.03 -2.74
CA HIS A 143 -1.84 3.18 -1.56
C HIS A 143 -0.48 3.03 -0.87
N MET A 144 0.58 2.72 -1.62
CA MET A 144 1.93 2.59 -1.07
C MET A 144 2.47 3.89 -0.47
N PHE A 145 2.21 5.04 -1.11
CA PHE A 145 2.55 6.37 -0.59
C PHE A 145 1.91 6.62 0.79
N ILE A 146 0.64 6.27 0.94
CA ILE A 146 -0.13 6.57 2.15
C ILE A 146 0.18 5.60 3.27
N THR A 147 0.15 4.29 3.01
CA THR A 147 0.30 3.25 4.05
C THR A 147 1.74 3.07 4.50
N ASN A 148 2.72 3.41 3.65
CA ASN A 148 4.15 3.35 3.98
C ASN A 148 4.80 4.70 4.24
N GLY A 149 4.04 5.79 4.19
CA GLY A 149 4.54 7.12 4.54
C GLY A 149 4.38 7.40 6.04
N GLU A 150 5.49 7.53 6.77
CA GLU A 150 5.44 7.84 8.22
C GLU A 150 4.67 9.15 8.51
N TYR A 151 4.71 10.10 7.57
CA TYR A 151 3.98 11.36 7.65
C TYR A 151 2.46 11.15 7.78
N SER A 152 1.89 10.16 7.09
CA SER A 152 0.45 9.86 7.13
C SER A 152 -0.01 9.52 8.55
N TYR A 153 0.80 8.77 9.30
CA TYR A 153 0.50 8.37 10.69
C TYR A 153 0.64 9.57 11.64
N ARG A 154 1.77 10.28 11.58
CA ARG A 154 2.12 11.33 12.56
C ARG A 154 1.18 12.54 12.52
N ASN A 155 0.47 12.74 11.42
CA ASN A 155 -0.51 13.81 11.29
C ASN A 155 -1.85 13.51 11.97
N VAL A 156 -2.08 12.26 12.39
CA VAL A 156 -3.26 11.88 13.16
C VAL A 156 -2.97 12.08 14.66
N PRO A 157 -3.94 12.57 15.46
CA PRO A 157 -3.74 12.82 16.88
C PRO A 157 -3.32 11.57 17.66
N GLU A 158 -2.39 11.75 18.59
CA GLU A 158 -2.03 10.71 19.55
C GLU A 158 -3.14 10.54 20.58
N ILE A 159 -3.51 9.29 20.82
CA ILE A 159 -4.42 8.86 21.89
C ILE A 159 -3.59 8.50 23.13
N LYS A 160 -2.53 7.71 22.92
CA LYS A 160 -1.73 7.12 24.00
C LYS A 160 -0.35 6.73 23.52
N SER A 161 0.63 6.78 24.41
CA SER A 161 1.97 6.22 24.20
C SER A 161 2.34 5.26 25.34
N ILE A 162 3.07 4.20 24.99
CA ILE A 162 3.59 3.19 25.92
C ILE A 162 5.11 3.17 25.71
N ASN A 163 5.86 3.59 26.73
CA ASN A 163 7.32 3.51 26.71
C ASN A 163 7.76 2.07 26.99
N ILE A 164 8.72 1.60 26.19
CA ILE A 164 9.40 0.32 26.34
C ILE A 164 10.91 0.57 26.38
N ASP A 165 11.69 -0.42 26.80
CA ASP A 165 13.14 -0.24 27.04
C ASP A 165 13.90 0.38 25.86
N ARG A 166 13.52 0.00 24.63
CA ARG A 166 14.20 0.43 23.40
C ARG A 166 13.43 1.45 22.56
N GLY A 167 12.25 1.91 22.99
CA GLY A 167 11.42 2.75 22.14
C GLY A 167 10.05 3.10 22.72
N THR A 168 9.12 3.44 21.82
CA THR A 168 7.74 3.78 22.19
C THR A 168 6.75 3.15 21.22
N VAL A 169 5.67 2.58 21.75
CA VAL A 169 4.47 2.22 20.99
C VAL A 169 3.49 3.37 21.10
N ILE A 170 3.10 3.97 19.99
CA ILE A 170 2.24 5.16 19.93
C ILE A 170 0.94 4.79 19.23
N LEU A 171 -0.18 5.04 19.88
CA LEU A 171 -1.53 4.82 19.39
C LEU A 171 -2.15 6.15 18.94
N ARG A 172 -2.71 6.17 17.73
CA ARG A 172 -3.37 7.31 17.08
C ARG A 172 -4.74 6.93 16.53
N GLY A 173 -5.59 7.93 16.30
CA GLY A 173 -6.87 7.77 15.59
C GLY A 173 -8.08 7.54 16.51
N VAL A 174 -8.88 6.52 16.21
CA VAL A 174 -10.11 6.20 16.95
C VAL A 174 -9.81 5.37 18.20
N GLU A 175 -10.31 5.78 19.36
CA GLU A 175 -10.18 5.00 20.60
C GLU A 175 -10.89 3.64 20.48
N ASN A 176 -10.15 2.57 20.78
CA ASN A 176 -10.65 1.20 20.66
C ASN A 176 -9.90 0.27 21.62
N GLU A 177 -10.63 -0.47 22.47
CA GLU A 177 -10.07 -1.42 23.44
C GLU A 177 -9.23 -2.51 22.77
N LYS A 178 -9.68 -3.01 21.60
CA LYS A 178 -8.95 -4.00 20.81
C LYS A 178 -7.58 -3.47 20.39
N VAL A 179 -7.52 -2.20 19.97
CA VAL A 179 -6.26 -1.58 19.55
C VAL A 179 -5.35 -1.33 20.74
N LEU A 180 -5.90 -0.99 21.90
CA LEU A 180 -5.12 -0.91 23.14
C LEU A 180 -4.52 -2.27 23.51
N ASN A 181 -5.27 -3.37 23.34
CA ASN A 181 -4.76 -4.73 23.59
C ASN A 181 -3.63 -5.10 22.62
N ILE A 182 -3.76 -4.75 21.34
CA ILE A 182 -2.70 -4.89 20.34
C ILE A 182 -1.46 -4.08 20.75
N ALA A 183 -1.63 -2.80 21.13
CA ALA A 183 -0.53 -1.95 21.56
C ALA A 183 0.22 -2.51 22.78
N ASN A 184 -0.52 -3.02 23.78
CA ASN A 184 0.07 -3.66 24.96
C ASN A 184 0.81 -4.95 24.61
N ALA A 185 0.29 -5.78 23.69
CA ALA A 185 0.95 -7.01 23.27
C ALA A 185 2.25 -6.71 22.50
N ILE A 186 2.23 -5.71 21.60
CA ILE A 186 3.42 -5.23 20.88
C ILE A 186 4.45 -4.67 21.87
N ALA A 187 4.02 -3.87 22.85
CA ALA A 187 4.91 -3.35 23.88
C ALA A 187 5.55 -4.48 24.72
N LYS A 188 4.76 -5.50 25.09
CA LYS A 188 5.23 -6.67 25.83
C LYS A 188 6.21 -7.53 25.04
N ALA A 189 6.08 -7.57 23.71
CA ALA A 189 7.01 -8.29 22.83
C ALA A 189 8.43 -7.68 22.83
N ASN A 190 8.60 -6.47 23.38
CA ASN A 190 9.87 -5.74 23.52
C ASN A 190 10.70 -5.76 22.22
N LEU A 191 10.04 -5.37 21.13
CA LEU A 191 10.60 -5.39 19.79
C LEU A 191 11.87 -4.53 19.70
N ASN A 192 12.81 -4.92 18.83
CA ASN A 192 13.97 -4.11 18.47
C ASN A 192 13.58 -2.94 17.54
N SER A 193 12.61 -2.14 17.97
CA SER A 193 12.04 -1.01 17.23
C SER A 193 12.05 0.21 18.13
N ILE A 194 12.68 1.30 17.68
CA ILE A 194 12.69 2.55 18.47
C ILE A 194 11.33 3.24 18.49
N ARG A 195 10.45 2.91 17.54
CA ARG A 195 9.12 3.50 17.43
C ARG A 195 8.18 2.59 16.63
N THR A 196 7.04 2.29 17.23
CA THR A 196 5.94 1.61 16.55
C THR A 196 4.70 2.50 16.59
N GLU A 197 4.23 2.93 15.43
CA GLU A 197 2.99 3.70 15.29
C GLU A 197 1.84 2.75 14.99
N ILE A 198 0.72 2.90 15.69
CA ILE A 198 -0.52 2.16 15.48
C ILE A 198 -1.60 3.20 15.21
N LEU A 199 -2.16 3.18 14.01
CA LEU A 199 -3.27 4.03 13.60
C LEU A 199 -4.55 3.20 13.58
N SER A 200 -5.47 3.53 14.49
CA SER A 200 -6.80 2.97 14.58
C SER A 200 -7.75 3.78 13.69
N LEU A 201 -8.32 3.12 12.69
CA LEU A 201 -9.38 3.65 11.82
C LEU A 201 -10.70 2.91 12.10
N ASN A 202 -11.80 3.36 11.52
CA ASN A 202 -13.13 2.78 11.77
C ASN A 202 -13.22 1.30 11.36
N ASP A 203 -12.63 0.94 10.21
CA ASP A 203 -12.76 -0.38 9.61
C ASP A 203 -11.46 -1.20 9.59
N ARG A 204 -10.34 -0.59 9.97
CA ARG A 204 -9.00 -1.20 9.90
C ARG A 204 -8.00 -0.61 10.88
N ILE A 205 -6.87 -1.29 11.01
CA ILE A 205 -5.73 -0.82 11.80
C ILE A 205 -4.52 -0.79 10.88
N LEU A 206 -3.76 0.30 10.91
CA LEU A 206 -2.43 0.37 10.29
C LEU A 206 -1.35 0.36 11.37
N ILE A 207 -0.25 -0.33 11.13
CA ILE A 207 0.91 -0.36 12.02
C ILE A 207 2.15 -0.06 11.19
N MET A 208 3.02 0.79 11.70
CA MET A 208 4.38 0.98 11.19
C MET A 208 5.38 0.71 12.31
N ALA A 209 6.20 -0.32 12.17
CA ALA A 209 7.26 -0.65 13.11
C ALA A 209 8.63 -0.31 12.51
N ARG A 210 9.30 0.69 13.09
CA ARG A 210 10.65 1.09 12.65
C ARG A 210 11.68 0.03 13.01
N ASP A 211 12.76 0.00 12.24
CA ASP A 211 13.95 -0.86 12.43
C ASP A 211 13.69 -2.38 12.24
N LEU A 212 12.43 -2.79 12.09
CA LEU A 212 12.02 -4.11 11.64
C LEU A 212 11.94 -4.09 10.11
N GLY A 213 12.90 -4.71 9.43
CA GLY A 213 13.05 -4.67 7.98
C GLY A 213 13.03 -3.26 7.42
N HIS A 214 13.81 -2.37 8.05
CA HIS A 214 13.80 -0.92 7.89
C HIS A 214 12.55 -0.22 8.46
N ALA A 215 11.36 -0.54 7.95
CA ALA A 215 10.10 0.03 8.42
C ALA A 215 8.91 -0.83 8.00
N THR A 216 8.71 -1.96 8.69
CA THR A 216 7.61 -2.87 8.37
C THR A 216 6.27 -2.21 8.59
N THR A 217 5.39 -2.34 7.60
CA THR A 217 4.02 -1.87 7.67
C THR A 217 3.05 -3.03 7.68
N VAL A 218 1.94 -2.85 8.40
CA VAL A 218 0.88 -3.84 8.54
C VAL A 218 -0.47 -3.15 8.39
N GLU A 219 -1.33 -3.68 7.54
CA GLU A 219 -2.74 -3.34 7.44
C GLU A 219 -3.59 -4.52 7.92
N ILE A 220 -4.50 -4.26 8.85
CA ILE A 220 -5.36 -5.27 9.46
C ILE A 220 -6.82 -4.90 9.20
N LYS A 221 -7.55 -5.82 8.58
CA LYS A 221 -9.02 -5.73 8.44
C LYS A 221 -9.69 -6.83 9.23
N PHE A 222 -10.90 -6.56 9.72
CA PHE A 222 -11.70 -7.53 10.45
C PHE A 222 -12.91 -7.93 9.61
N GLU A 223 -12.99 -9.22 9.26
CA GLU A 223 -14.08 -9.75 8.44
C GLU A 223 -14.54 -11.08 9.01
N ARG A 224 -15.85 -11.18 9.32
CA ARG A 224 -16.49 -12.45 9.74
C ARG A 224 -15.80 -13.15 10.92
N GLY A 225 -15.29 -12.37 11.89
CA GLY A 225 -14.60 -12.89 13.09
C GLY A 225 -13.12 -13.24 12.86
N MET A 226 -12.58 -12.95 11.68
CA MET A 226 -11.16 -13.13 11.35
C MET A 226 -10.48 -11.77 11.21
N ALA A 227 -9.23 -11.69 11.65
CA ALA A 227 -8.33 -10.60 11.33
C ALA A 227 -7.46 -10.99 10.13
N ILE A 228 -7.60 -10.25 9.03
CA ILE A 228 -6.83 -10.39 7.80
C ILE A 228 -5.65 -9.42 7.87
N VAL A 229 -4.44 -9.95 7.98
CA VAL A 229 -3.21 -9.17 8.18
C VAL A 229 -2.43 -9.14 6.88
N ASN A 230 -2.32 -7.96 6.27
CA ASN A 230 -1.45 -7.70 5.12
C ASN A 230 -0.22 -6.97 5.61
N TYR A 231 0.98 -7.34 5.14
CA TYR A 231 2.20 -6.66 5.55
C TYR A 231 3.17 -6.45 4.39
N PHE A 232 3.99 -5.40 4.54
CA PHE A 232 5.09 -5.07 3.67
C PHE A 232 6.35 -4.79 4.49
N ILE A 233 7.45 -5.41 4.08
CA ILE A 233 8.78 -5.30 4.69
C ILE A 233 9.70 -4.68 3.64
N PRO A 234 10.04 -3.39 3.76
CA PRO A 234 10.83 -2.68 2.75
C PRO A 234 12.22 -3.24 2.53
N LYS A 235 12.80 -3.91 3.54
CA LYS A 235 14.17 -4.42 3.50
C LYS A 235 14.29 -5.82 4.10
N VAL A 236 14.61 -6.80 3.26
CA VAL A 236 14.93 -8.18 3.66
C VAL A 236 16.43 -8.29 3.89
N THR A 237 16.83 -8.26 5.16
CA THR A 237 18.24 -8.42 5.59
C THR A 237 18.63 -9.87 5.85
N ASN A 238 17.63 -10.73 6.06
CA ASN A 238 17.79 -12.16 6.25
C ASN A 238 16.69 -12.93 5.51
N TYR A 239 17.07 -13.59 4.42
CA TYR A 239 16.14 -14.32 3.55
C TYR A 239 15.44 -15.48 4.27
N GLU A 240 16.15 -16.23 5.11
CA GLU A 240 15.59 -17.40 5.80
C GLU A 240 14.53 -16.97 6.82
N MET A 241 14.81 -15.92 7.59
CA MET A 241 13.84 -15.35 8.53
C MET A 241 12.62 -14.79 7.81
N ALA A 242 12.83 -14.01 6.74
CA ALA A 242 11.72 -13.44 5.96
C ALA A 242 10.86 -14.54 5.30
N SER A 243 11.49 -15.60 4.77
CA SER A 243 10.79 -16.74 4.16
C SER A 243 9.99 -17.58 5.17
N ALA A 244 10.32 -17.49 6.47
CA ALA A 244 9.62 -18.18 7.53
C ALA A 244 8.43 -17.39 8.09
N LEU A 245 8.19 -16.15 7.61
CA LEU A 245 7.07 -15.34 8.05
C LEU A 245 5.73 -15.92 7.57
N PRO A 246 4.67 -15.80 8.40
CA PRO A 246 3.36 -16.36 8.07
C PRO A 246 2.78 -15.70 6.82
N GLY A 247 2.42 -16.53 5.83
CA GLY A 247 1.73 -16.03 4.63
C GLY A 247 2.60 -15.19 3.69
N VAL A 248 3.92 -15.26 3.82
CA VAL A 248 4.84 -14.54 2.93
C VAL A 248 4.67 -15.00 1.48
N ASN A 249 4.60 -14.04 0.56
CA ASN A 249 4.66 -14.34 -0.86
C ASN A 249 6.04 -14.90 -1.22
N PRO A 250 6.15 -15.75 -2.26
CA PRO A 250 7.44 -16.30 -2.68
C PRO A 250 8.49 -15.20 -2.85
N LEU A 251 9.55 -15.29 -2.05
CA LEU A 251 10.68 -14.38 -2.13
C LEU A 251 11.61 -14.83 -3.25
N ASP A 252 12.04 -13.89 -4.06
CA ASP A 252 13.19 -14.07 -4.95
C ASP A 252 14.41 -13.51 -4.21
N LYS A 253 15.56 -14.17 -4.35
CA LYS A 253 16.84 -13.69 -3.80
C LYS A 253 17.23 -12.31 -4.35
N ASN A 254 16.70 -11.93 -5.51
CA ASN A 254 16.92 -10.61 -6.11
C ASN A 254 15.94 -9.55 -5.59
N LYS A 255 14.91 -9.92 -4.82
CA LYS A 255 13.97 -8.97 -4.22
C LYS A 255 14.48 -8.55 -2.86
N HIS A 256 14.55 -7.24 -2.65
CA HIS A 256 15.03 -6.65 -1.41
C HIS A 256 13.91 -6.36 -0.41
N TYR A 257 12.66 -6.66 -0.76
CA TYR A 257 11.48 -6.48 0.08
C TYR A 257 10.71 -7.79 0.23
N ALA A 258 9.80 -7.86 1.20
CA ALA A 258 8.86 -8.96 1.36
C ALA A 258 7.43 -8.43 1.52
N THR A 259 6.46 -9.18 1.01
CA THR A 259 5.02 -8.96 1.25
C THR A 259 4.40 -10.26 1.72
N GLY A 260 3.30 -10.17 2.44
CA GLY A 260 2.54 -11.37 2.81
C GLY A 260 1.17 -11.04 3.36
N ILE A 261 0.36 -12.09 3.42
CA ILE A 261 -1.02 -12.04 3.93
C ILE A 261 -1.26 -13.28 4.77
N PHE A 262 -1.71 -13.09 6.01
CA PHE A 262 -2.16 -14.20 6.85
C PHE A 262 -3.43 -13.85 7.60
N GLU A 263 -4.18 -14.88 7.98
CA GLU A 263 -5.44 -14.75 8.71
C GLU A 263 -5.31 -15.40 10.08
N VAL A 264 -5.89 -14.76 11.09
CA VAL A 264 -6.02 -15.30 12.45
C VAL A 264 -7.39 -14.98 13.01
N PRO A 265 -7.94 -15.80 13.94
CA PRO A 265 -9.13 -15.43 14.68
C PRO A 265 -8.95 -14.08 15.37
N GLU A 266 -9.98 -13.25 15.35
CA GLU A 266 -9.92 -11.87 15.88
C GLU A 266 -9.45 -11.84 17.34
N GLU A 267 -9.84 -12.81 18.16
CA GLU A 267 -9.45 -12.91 19.57
C GLU A 267 -7.94 -13.16 19.78
N ASN A 268 -7.25 -13.69 18.76
CA ASN A 268 -5.82 -14.05 18.84
C ASN A 268 -4.90 -13.01 18.20
N ILE A 269 -5.45 -11.94 17.61
CA ILE A 269 -4.68 -10.98 16.81
C ILE A 269 -3.55 -10.30 17.60
N SER A 270 -3.78 -9.96 18.87
CA SER A 270 -2.78 -9.25 19.69
C SER A 270 -1.51 -10.07 19.89
N GLU A 271 -1.66 -11.36 20.23
CA GLU A 271 -0.52 -12.27 20.40
C GLU A 271 0.12 -12.59 19.05
N ALA A 272 -0.68 -12.84 18.01
CA ALA A 272 -0.20 -13.13 16.67
C ALA A 272 0.69 -11.99 16.13
N LEU A 273 0.29 -10.73 16.31
CA LEU A 273 1.08 -9.57 15.87
C LEU A 273 2.39 -9.42 16.63
N GLY A 274 2.39 -9.57 17.96
CA GLY A 274 3.62 -9.53 18.75
C GLY A 274 4.61 -10.64 18.32
N ASN A 275 4.11 -11.84 18.09
CA ASN A 275 4.89 -12.98 17.61
C ASN A 275 5.37 -12.80 16.16
N PHE A 276 4.57 -12.20 15.29
CA PHE A 276 4.94 -11.89 13.92
C PHE A 276 6.06 -10.83 13.89
N LEU A 277 5.85 -9.67 14.52
CA LEU A 277 6.80 -8.56 14.50
C LEU A 277 8.15 -8.93 15.13
N SER A 278 8.15 -9.78 16.17
CA SER A 278 9.41 -10.24 16.79
C SER A 278 10.24 -11.17 15.90
N LYS A 279 9.67 -11.71 14.82
CA LYS A 279 10.36 -12.55 13.83
C LYS A 279 10.77 -11.80 12.57
N VAL A 280 10.33 -10.56 12.40
CA VAL A 280 10.74 -9.73 11.26
C VAL A 280 12.24 -9.44 11.39
N PRO A 281 13.03 -9.71 10.34
CA PRO A 281 14.47 -9.49 10.40
C PRO A 281 14.81 -8.00 10.52
N THR A 282 15.86 -7.70 11.26
CA THR A 282 16.38 -6.35 11.50
C THR A 282 17.68 -6.12 10.75
N ASP A 283 18.17 -4.88 10.73
CA ASP A 283 19.49 -4.59 10.16
C ASP A 283 20.64 -5.36 10.85
N SER A 284 20.46 -5.80 12.10
CA SER A 284 21.46 -6.63 12.79
C SER A 284 21.44 -8.10 12.38
N ASP A 285 20.39 -8.59 11.71
CA ASP A 285 20.26 -9.98 11.27
C ASP A 285 20.92 -10.22 9.90
N TRP A 286 21.75 -9.28 9.45
CA TRP A 286 22.36 -9.27 8.13
C TRP A 286 23.19 -10.53 7.87
N ASN A 287 22.72 -11.37 6.96
CA ASN A 287 23.44 -12.56 6.50
C ASN A 287 24.02 -12.32 5.10
N LEU A 288 25.36 -12.37 4.99
CA LEU A 288 26.13 -12.10 3.76
C LEU A 288 25.77 -13.00 2.56
N THR A 289 25.12 -14.15 2.80
CA THR A 289 24.72 -15.11 1.75
C THR A 289 23.55 -14.64 0.88
N ALA A 290 22.75 -13.66 1.34
CA ALA A 290 21.62 -13.12 0.58
C ALA A 290 22.01 -11.98 -0.39
N ASN A 291 23.18 -11.35 -0.21
CA ASN A 291 23.50 -10.05 -0.84
C ASN A 291 24.75 -10.04 -1.75
N GLN A 292 25.10 -11.16 -2.38
CA GLN A 292 26.14 -11.14 -3.42
C GLN A 292 25.84 -10.20 -4.62
N ASN A 293 24.63 -9.63 -4.69
CA ASN A 293 24.24 -8.67 -5.73
C ASN A 293 24.31 -7.19 -5.31
N TYR A 294 24.54 -6.86 -4.04
CA TYR A 294 24.70 -5.46 -3.60
C TYR A 294 26.13 -4.92 -3.85
N ASP A 295 27.13 -5.79 -3.79
CA ASP A 295 28.54 -5.45 -4.04
C ASP A 295 29.00 -5.88 -5.44
N ASN A 296 28.23 -5.55 -6.49
CA ASN A 296 28.79 -5.55 -7.84
C ASN A 296 29.63 -4.26 -8.02
N PRO A 297 30.97 -4.34 -8.21
CA PRO A 297 31.83 -3.16 -8.38
C PRO A 297 31.50 -2.29 -9.60
N GLU A 298 30.56 -2.71 -10.45
CA GLU A 298 30.07 -1.89 -11.58
C GLU A 298 29.10 -0.77 -11.17
N ASN A 299 28.41 -0.88 -10.02
CA ASN A 299 27.48 0.17 -9.56
C ASN A 299 28.17 1.32 -8.79
N THR A 300 29.41 1.14 -8.34
CA THR A 300 30.21 2.19 -7.68
C THR A 300 30.94 3.11 -8.66
N LYS A 301 30.81 2.91 -9.98
CA LYS A 301 31.44 3.76 -11.01
C LYS A 301 30.59 4.92 -11.54
N ARG A 302 29.39 5.16 -11.00
CA ARG A 302 28.51 6.28 -11.44
C ARG A 302 28.31 7.39 -10.41
N ILE A 303 29.21 7.52 -9.44
CA ILE A 303 29.28 8.72 -8.61
C ILE A 303 30.76 9.11 -8.49
N ASN A 304 31.23 9.84 -9.50
CA ASN A 304 32.33 10.80 -9.46
C ASN A 304 32.11 11.80 -10.58
#